data_AF-A0A944XQ23-F1
#
_entry.id   AF-A0A944XQ23-F1
#
_cell.length_a   1.000
_cell.length_b   1.000
_cell.length_c   1.000
_cell.angle_alpha   90.00
_cell.angle_beta   90.00
_cell.angle_gamma   90.00
#
_symmetry.space_group_name_H-M   'P 1'
#
loop_
_entity.id
_entity.type
_entity.pdbx_description
1 polymer ?
#
loop_
_entity_poly.entity_id
_entity_poly.type
_entity_poly.pdbx_seq_one_letter_code
_entity_poly.pdbx_strand_id
1 'polypeptide(L)' 'MGFTNESIDVVSLGVHARRSWILFEKAFSSVDLGVIAIKPKEYDPSRWWLFSAGVRNVISESIAYLYARFIFSPPSK' A
#
# COMPACT_ATOMS: atom_id res chain seq x y z
N MET A 1 -6.44 14.44 22.17
CA MET A 1 -6.67 13.04 22.55
C MET A 1 -5.94 12.21 21.51
N GLY A 2 -4.72 11.77 21.84
CA GLY A 2 -3.83 11.09 20.90
C GLY A 2 -3.87 9.60 21.17
N PHE A 3 -3.98 8.80 20.11
CA PHE A 3 -3.93 7.35 20.16
C PHE A 3 -2.49 6.91 20.46
N THR A 4 -2.20 6.64 21.74
CA THR A 4 -0.83 6.30 22.19
C THR A 4 -0.57 4.81 22.28
N ASN A 5 -1.56 3.97 21.94
CA ASN A 5 -1.45 2.50 21.99
C ASN A 5 -2.49 1.80 21.09
N GLU A 6 -2.87 2.43 19.98
CA GLU A 6 -3.85 1.86 19.05
C GLU A 6 -3.17 1.20 17.86
N SER A 7 -3.73 0.08 17.42
CA SER A 7 -3.36 -0.62 16.20
C SER A 7 -4.40 -0.31 15.12
N ILE A 8 -3.94 0.04 13.92
CA ILE A 8 -4.82 0.31 12.77
C ILE A 8 -4.44 -0.61 11.62
N ASP A 9 -5.44 -1.28 11.04
CA ASP A 9 -5.27 -2.04 9.80
C ASP A 9 -5.66 -1.19 8.59
N VAL A 10 -4.71 -1.00 7.67
CA VAL A 10 -4.97 -0.36 6.38
C VAL A 10 -5.53 -1.41 5.42
N VAL A 11 -6.82 -1.30 5.10
CA VAL A 11 -7.47 -2.17 4.12
C VAL A 11 -7.40 -1.55 2.72
N SER A 12 -6.83 -2.28 1.77
CA SER A 12 -6.62 -1.77 0.41
C SER A 12 -6.58 -2.89 -0.63
N LEU A 13 -6.71 -2.56 -1.90
CA LEU A 13 -6.88 -3.54 -2.98
C LEU A 13 -5.54 -4.09 -3.47
N GLY A 14 -5.36 -5.41 -3.39
CA GLY A 14 -4.28 -6.15 -4.02
C GLY A 14 -2.90 -5.53 -3.79
N VAL A 15 -2.14 -5.39 -4.87
CA VAL A 15 -0.78 -4.83 -4.86
C VAL A 15 -0.71 -3.38 -4.37
N HIS A 16 -1.79 -2.60 -4.47
CA HIS A 16 -1.84 -1.23 -3.97
C HIS A 16 -1.68 -1.16 -2.45
N ALA A 17 -2.14 -2.19 -1.74
CA ALA A 17 -2.11 -2.23 -0.28
C ALA A 17 -0.70 -2.03 0.30
N ARG A 18 0.33 -2.55 -0.37
CA ARG A 18 1.71 -2.42 0.09
C ARG A 18 2.21 -0.97 0.03
N ARG A 19 1.81 -0.21 -0.99
CA ARG A 19 2.12 1.22 -1.09
C ARG A 19 1.31 2.03 -0.08
N SER A 20 0.02 1.71 0.10
CA SER A 20 -0.81 2.34 1.12
C SER A 20 -0.19 2.20 2.51
N TRP A 21 0.24 0.98 2.87
CA TRP A 21 0.88 0.71 4.16
C TRP A 21 2.10 1.61 4.43
N ILE A 22 3.03 1.72 3.48
CA ILE A 22 4.21 2.62 3.65
C ILE A 22 3.80 4.07 3.86
N LEU A 23 2.83 4.55 3.08
CA LEU A 23 2.43 5.96 3.17
C LEU A 23 1.77 6.26 4.51
N PHE A 24 0.97 5.32 5.02
CA PHE A 24 0.36 5.43 6.35
C PHE A 24 1.39 5.30 7.46
N GLU A 25 2.38 4.41 7.33
CA GLU A 25 3.50 4.29 8.28
C GLU A 25 4.26 5.62 8.41
N LYS A 26 4.53 6.28 7.28
CA LYS A 26 5.16 7.60 7.27
C LYS A 26 4.28 8.70 7.88
N ALA A 27 2.95 8.55 7.84
CA ALA A 27 2.01 9.54 8.38
C ALA A 27 1.69 9.34 9.86
N PHE A 28 1.71 8.09 10.34
CA PHE A 28 1.36 7.68 11.70
C PHE A 28 2.53 6.93 12.35
N SER A 29 3.62 7.63 12.65
CA SER A 29 4.85 7.04 13.19
C SER A 29 4.74 6.48 14.62
N SER A 30 3.61 6.68 15.30
CA SER A 30 3.39 6.25 16.70
C SER A 30 2.24 5.25 16.86
N VAL A 31 1.73 4.70 15.75
CA VAL A 31 0.61 3.75 15.71
C VAL A 31 1.12 2.42 15.15
N ASP A 32 0.69 1.30 15.73
CA ASP A 32 1.00 -0.02 15.15
C ASP A 32 0.14 -0.23 13.89
N LEU A 33 0.78 -0.39 12.74
CA LEU A 33 0.10 -0.38 11.44
C LEU A 33 0.18 -1.73 10.74
N GLY A 34 -0.98 -2.38 10.63
CA GLY A 34 -1.19 -3.56 9.81
C GLY A 34 -1.68 -3.20 8.40
N VAL A 35 -1.73 -4.21 7.51
CA VAL A 35 -2.29 -4.06 6.16
C VAL A 35 -3.02 -5.32 5.74
N ILE A 36 -4.24 -5.13 5.21
CA ILE A 36 -5.08 -6.20 4.66
C ILE A 36 -5.26 -5.95 3.17
N ALA A 37 -4.72 -6.84 2.36
CA ALA A 37 -4.83 -6.78 0.90
C ALA A 37 -6.05 -7.57 0.40
N ILE A 38 -7.07 -6.86 -0.08
CA ILE A 38 -8.26 -7.48 -0.69
C ILE A 38 -7.91 -7.97 -2.10
N LYS A 39 -8.31 -9.19 -2.46
CA LYS A 39 -8.07 -9.70 -3.82
C LYS A 39 -8.84 -8.88 -4.87
N PRO A 40 -8.18 -8.44 -5.96
CA PRO A 40 -8.85 -7.82 -7.09
C PRO A 40 -9.82 -8.80 -7.76
N LYS A 41 -10.89 -8.26 -8.35
CA LYS A 41 -11.91 -9.06 -9.05
C LYS A 41 -11.62 -9.20 -10.54
N GLU A 42 -10.79 -8.31 -11.07
CA GLU A 42 -10.56 -8.10 -12.49
C GLU A 42 -9.48 -9.03 -13.08
N TYR A 43 -8.63 -9.61 -12.22
CA TYR A 43 -7.57 -10.53 -12.63
C TYR A 43 -7.22 -11.51 -11.52
N ASP A 44 -6.68 -12.68 -11.89
CA ASP A 44 -6.09 -13.62 -10.95
C ASP A 44 -4.73 -13.09 -10.46
N PRO A 45 -4.58 -12.75 -9.16
CA PRO A 45 -3.32 -12.20 -8.64
C PRO A 45 -2.13 -13.15 -8.77
N SER A 46 -2.35 -14.46 -8.85
CA SER A 46 -1.26 -15.44 -8.99
C SER A 46 -0.71 -15.51 -10.41
N ARG A 47 -1.49 -15.04 -11.40
CA ARG A 47 -1.18 -15.06 -12.84
C ARG A 47 -1.47 -13.70 -13.49
N TRP A 48 -1.21 -12.63 -12.75
CA TRP A 48 -1.58 -11.26 -13.12
C TRP A 48 -1.03 -10.82 -14.48
N TRP A 49 0.10 -11.38 -14.91
CA TRP A 49 0.74 -11.06 -16.18
C TRP A 49 -0.05 -11.52 -17.42
N LEU A 50 -1.01 -12.45 -17.24
CA LEU A 50 -1.89 -12.89 -18.32
C LEU A 50 -3.05 -11.92 -18.58
N PHE A 51 -3.27 -10.95 -17.68
CA PHE A 51 -4.40 -10.03 -17.73
C PHE A 51 -3.90 -8.58 -17.88
N SER A 52 -4.40 -7.84 -18.86
CA SER A 52 -4.02 -6.43 -19.06
C SER A 52 -4.24 -5.58 -17.81
N ALA A 53 -5.33 -5.83 -17.07
CA ALA A 53 -5.60 -5.18 -15.78
C ALA A 53 -4.55 -5.51 -14.71
N GLY A 54 -4.12 -6.77 -14.63
CA GLY A 54 -3.09 -7.23 -13.72
C GLY A 54 -1.72 -6.62 -14.06
N VAL A 55 -1.32 -6.69 -15.32
CA VAL A 55 -0.07 -6.07 -15.82
C VAL A 55 -0.02 -4.59 -15.50
N ARG A 56 -1.07 -3.84 -15.86
CA ARG A 56 -1.14 -2.40 -15.61
C ARG A 56 -1.01 -2.09 -14.12
N ASN A 57 -1.81 -2.75 -13.29
CA ASN A 57 -1.86 -2.46 -11.85
C ASN A 57 -0.55 -2.83 -11.15
N VAL A 58 0.01 -4.01 -11.43
CA VAL A 58 1.24 -4.47 -10.76
C VAL A 58 2.43 -3.59 -11.14
N ILE A 59 2.59 -3.24 -12.43
CA ILE A 59 3.69 -2.39 -12.88
C ILE A 59 3.54 -0.97 -12.31
N SER A 60 2.36 -0.36 -12.42
CA SER A 60 2.16 1.02 -11.93
C SER A 60 2.35 1.13 -10.43
N GLU A 61 1.83 0.17 -9.66
CA GLU A 61 1.99 0.16 -8.20
C GLU A 61 3.41 -0.18 -7.79
N SER A 62 4.14 -1.01 -8.54
CA SER A 62 5.57 -1.26 -8.29
C SER A 62 6.40 0.02 -8.43
N ILE A 63 6.20 0.78 -9.51
CA ILE A 63 6.90 2.06 -9.72
C ILE A 63 6.52 3.06 -8.63
N ALA A 64 5.23 3.21 -8.34
CA ALA A 64 4.75 4.12 -7.31
C ALA A 64 5.22 3.72 -5.90
N TYR A 65 5.34 2.43 -5.61
CA TYR A 65 5.89 1.91 -4.36
C TYR A 65 7.36 2.26 -4.21
N LEU A 66 8.17 2.05 -5.26
CA LEU A 66 9.60 2.40 -5.24
C LEU A 66 9.77 3.91 -5.03
N TYR A 67 8.98 4.73 -5.72
CA TYR A 67 8.97 6.17 -5.51
C TYR A 67 8.62 6.53 -4.05
N ALA A 68 7.53 5.96 -3.51
CA ALA A 68 7.10 6.21 -2.14
C ALA A 68 8.14 5.78 -1.08
N ARG A 69 8.84 4.67 -1.35
CA ARG A 69 9.82 4.08 -0.43
C ARG A 69 11.15 4.84 -0.42
N PHE A 70 11.65 5.25 -1.59
CA PHE A 70 13.02 5.72 -1.77
C PHE A 70 13.15 7.21 -2.05
N ILE A 71 12.14 7.82 -2.68
CA ILE A 71 12.24 9.22 -3.15
C ILE A 71 11.32 10.13 -2.31
N PHE A 72 10.09 9.68 -2.05
CA PHE A 72 9.12 10.47 -1.31
C PHE A 72 9.48 10.58 0.17
N SER A 73 9.64 11.83 0.63
CA SER A 73 9.76 12.18 2.04
C SER A 73 8.66 13.19 2.39
N PRO A 74 7.76 12.87 3.34
CA PRO A 74 6.76 13.84 3.76
C PRO A 74 7.46 15.04 4.42
N PRO A 75 6.94 16.26 4.24
CA PRO A 75 7.45 17.42 4.98
C PRO A 75 7.31 17.19 6.48
N SER A 76 8.32 17.64 7.24
CA SER A 76 8.22 17.72 8.70
C SER A 76 7.01 18.55 9.05
N LYS A 77 6.17 18.04 9.97
CA LYS A 77 5.22 18.89 10.69
C LYS A 77 5.96 19.86 11.60
#